data_AF-A0A921AWN5-F1
#
_entry.id   AF-A0A921AWN5-F1
#
_cell.length_a   1.000
_cell.length_b   1.000
_cell.length_c   1.000
_cell.angle_alpha   90.00
_cell.angle_beta   90.00
_cell.angle_gamma   90.00
#
_symmetry.space_group_name_H-M   'P 1'
#
loop_
_entity.id
_entity.type
_entity.pdbx_description
1 polymer ?
#
loop_
_entity_poly.entity_id
_entity_poly.type
_entity_poly.pdbx_seq_one_letter_code
_entity_poly.pdbx_strand_id
1 'polypeptide(L)'
;MKKKLTLARAVEAAGILFELNSTESGVLAMARKACLPCETVEEKSRLMLEWRAFVHAAVLYGLMVQAPNVVVVEYLRATQDMLGRLGYSPAEAEAFVDGAFRSYVDPMVRTKTQECPAVFFERLLGRKVEEVPQGTAAMVSAVMAMILSAVLDKLEQYEFGLE
;
A
#
# COMPACT_ATOMS: atom_id res chain seq x y z
N MET A 1 2.67 27.34 -4.74
CA MET A 1 1.56 27.47 -3.76
C MET A 1 0.90 26.10 -3.63
N LYS A 2 0.80 25.53 -2.42
CA LYS A 2 0.15 24.21 -2.22
C LYS A 2 -1.35 24.33 -2.48
N LYS A 3 -1.97 23.27 -2.98
CA LYS A 3 -3.43 23.22 -3.17
C LYS A 3 -4.10 22.84 -1.85
N LYS A 4 -5.14 23.58 -1.44
CA LYS A 4 -5.90 23.25 -0.24
C LYS A 4 -6.86 22.09 -0.49
N LEU A 5 -6.88 21.11 0.41
CA LEU A 5 -7.87 20.05 0.45
C LEU A 5 -8.68 20.16 1.72
N THR A 6 -10.00 20.05 1.60
CA THR A 6 -10.87 19.80 2.76
C THR A 6 -10.61 18.39 3.30
N LEU A 7 -11.07 18.09 4.52
CA LEU A 7 -10.94 16.76 5.11
C LEU A 7 -11.48 15.66 4.17
N ALA A 8 -12.70 15.85 3.64
CA ALA A 8 -13.32 14.88 2.73
C ALA A 8 -12.51 14.70 1.44
N ARG A 9 -11.97 15.78 0.87
CA ARG A 9 -11.14 15.71 -0.35
C ARG A 9 -9.77 15.09 -0.07
N ALA A 10 -9.23 15.25 1.14
CA ALA A 10 -7.99 14.61 1.55
C ALA A 10 -8.12 13.09 1.65
N VAL A 11 -9.20 12.61 2.27
CA VAL A 11 -9.51 11.17 2.36
C VAL A 11 -9.77 10.58 0.96
N GLU A 12 -10.51 11.29 0.11
CA GLU A 12 -10.71 10.90 -1.28
C GLU A 12 -9.39 10.82 -2.05
N ALA A 13 -8.52 11.83 -1.93
CA ALA A 13 -7.22 11.83 -2.57
C ALA A 13 -6.33 10.66 -2.11
N ALA A 14 -6.36 10.32 -0.82
CA ALA A 14 -5.68 9.14 -0.28
C ALA A 14 -6.26 7.83 -0.85
N GLY A 15 -7.59 7.75 -1.00
CA GLY A 15 -8.25 6.63 -1.66
C GLY A 15 -7.82 6.48 -3.13
N ILE A 16 -7.76 7.58 -3.88
CA ILE A 16 -7.27 7.60 -5.27
C ILE A 16 -5.82 7.14 -5.35
N LEU A 17 -4.94 7.60 -4.44
CA LEU A 17 -3.55 7.14 -4.38
C LEU A 17 -3.46 5.63 -4.15
N PHE A 18 -4.30 5.08 -3.28
CA PHE A 18 -4.38 3.64 -3.07
C PHE A 18 -4.84 2.90 -4.33
N GLU A 19 -5.92 3.35 -4.98
CA GLU A 19 -6.50 2.71 -6.17
C GLU A 19 -5.53 2.72 -7.36
N LEU A 20 -4.92 3.87 -7.66
CA LEU A 20 -3.97 4.03 -8.77
C LEU A 20 -2.78 3.07 -8.66
N ASN A 21 -2.32 2.81 -7.42
CA ASN A 21 -1.19 1.94 -7.15
C ASN A 21 -1.58 0.47 -6.88
N SER A 22 -2.88 0.13 -6.94
CA SER A 22 -3.41 -1.21 -6.61
C SER A 22 -4.24 -1.85 -7.72
N THR A 23 -4.17 -1.33 -8.96
CA THR A 23 -4.89 -1.91 -10.10
C THR A 23 -4.39 -3.32 -10.41
N GLU A 24 -5.31 -4.28 -10.57
CA GLU A 24 -4.94 -5.68 -10.80
C GLU A 24 -4.06 -5.85 -12.04
N SER A 25 -4.42 -5.22 -13.16
CA SER A 25 -3.64 -5.29 -14.39
C SER A 25 -2.20 -4.79 -14.22
N GLY A 26 -2.00 -3.71 -13.46
CA GLY A 26 -0.68 -3.17 -13.14
C GLY A 26 0.13 -4.09 -12.25
N VAL A 27 -0.48 -4.62 -11.18
CA VAL A 27 0.17 -5.55 -10.24
C VAL A 27 0.56 -6.85 -10.94
N LEU A 28 -0.33 -7.42 -11.75
CA LEU A 28 -0.04 -8.65 -12.50
C LEU A 28 1.04 -8.43 -13.58
N ALA A 29 1.09 -7.25 -14.21
CA ALA A 29 2.15 -6.93 -15.15
C ALA A 29 3.51 -6.82 -14.46
N MET A 30 3.57 -6.22 -13.27
CA MET A 30 4.77 -6.18 -12.43
C MET A 30 5.17 -7.59 -12.01
N ALA A 31 4.24 -8.40 -11.51
CA ALA A 31 4.50 -9.75 -11.05
C ALA A 31 5.06 -10.65 -12.15
N ARG A 32 4.50 -10.62 -13.36
CA ARG A 32 5.04 -11.37 -14.51
C ARG A 32 6.46 -10.95 -14.86
N LYS A 33 6.75 -9.65 -14.86
CA LYS A 33 8.11 -9.14 -15.12
C LYS A 33 9.10 -9.54 -14.02
N ALA A 34 8.63 -9.60 -12.78
CA ALA A 34 9.41 -10.00 -11.61
C ALA A 34 9.46 -11.52 -11.41
N CYS A 35 8.80 -12.32 -12.26
CA CYS A 35 8.66 -13.77 -12.10
C CYS A 35 8.04 -14.18 -10.74
N LEU A 36 7.07 -13.42 -10.26
CA LEU A 36 6.28 -13.77 -9.07
C LEU A 36 5.11 -14.72 -9.43
N PRO A 37 4.68 -15.60 -8.51
CA PRO A 37 3.50 -16.43 -8.70
C PRO A 37 2.26 -15.57 -8.94
N CYS A 38 1.61 -15.73 -10.10
CA CYS A 38 0.44 -14.94 -10.48
C CYS A 38 -0.42 -15.58 -11.60
N GLU A 39 -0.34 -16.90 -11.78
CA GLU A 39 -1.04 -17.61 -12.86
C GLU A 39 -2.39 -18.14 -12.39
N THR A 40 -2.44 -18.74 -11.18
CA THR A 40 -3.70 -19.26 -10.61
C THR A 40 -4.53 -18.17 -9.90
N VAL A 41 -5.79 -18.47 -9.62
CA VAL A 41 -6.68 -17.55 -8.89
C VAL A 41 -6.15 -17.31 -7.47
N GLU A 42 -5.65 -18.36 -6.82
CA GLU A 42 -5.10 -18.32 -5.47
C GLU A 42 -3.82 -17.48 -5.42
N GLU A 43 -2.92 -17.68 -6.39
CA GLU A 43 -1.68 -16.90 -6.51
C GLU A 43 -1.98 -15.40 -6.70
N LYS A 44 -2.90 -15.09 -7.63
CA LYS A 44 -3.34 -13.71 -7.87
C LYS A 44 -3.97 -13.10 -6.64
N SER A 45 -4.85 -13.83 -5.95
CA SER A 45 -5.52 -13.35 -4.74
C SER A 45 -4.51 -13.01 -3.64
N ARG A 46 -3.54 -13.90 -3.37
CA ARG A 46 -2.48 -13.67 -2.38
C ARG A 46 -1.59 -12.49 -2.75
N LEU A 47 -1.17 -12.41 -4.02
CA LEU A 47 -0.38 -11.28 -4.52
C LEU A 47 -1.12 -9.96 -4.37
N MET A 48 -2.40 -9.90 -4.76
CA MET A 48 -3.20 -8.69 -4.66
C MET A 48 -3.42 -8.27 -3.21
N LEU A 49 -3.64 -9.22 -2.31
CA LEU A 49 -3.77 -8.96 -0.87
C LEU A 49 -2.50 -8.32 -0.31
N GLU A 50 -1.33 -8.93 -0.57
CA GLU A 50 -0.05 -8.42 -0.07
C GLU A 50 0.31 -7.07 -0.69
N TRP A 51 0.06 -6.88 -1.99
CA TRP A 51 0.34 -5.62 -2.66
C TRP A 51 -0.55 -4.49 -2.15
N ARG A 52 -1.86 -4.72 -2.01
CA ARG A 52 -2.80 -3.73 -1.46
C ARG A 52 -2.45 -3.36 -0.03
N ALA A 53 -2.01 -4.32 0.78
CA ALA A 53 -1.56 -4.07 2.15
C ALA A 53 -0.35 -3.12 2.19
N PHE A 54 0.65 -3.36 1.34
CA PHE A 54 1.79 -2.48 1.21
C PHE A 54 1.38 -1.07 0.75
N VAL A 55 0.56 -0.95 -0.31
CA VAL A 55 0.14 0.34 -0.85
C VAL A 55 -0.69 1.13 0.16
N HIS A 56 -1.61 0.46 0.87
CA HIS A 56 -2.41 1.08 1.92
C HIS A 56 -1.54 1.60 3.07
N ALA A 57 -0.52 0.82 3.49
CA ALA A 57 0.47 1.27 4.47
C ALA A 57 1.31 2.44 3.97
N ALA A 58 1.71 2.45 2.68
CA ALA A 58 2.46 3.56 2.09
C ALA A 58 1.64 4.86 2.08
N VAL A 59 0.35 4.79 1.74
CA VAL A 59 -0.57 5.94 1.81
C VAL A 59 -0.75 6.41 3.25
N LEU A 60 -0.99 5.50 4.20
CA LEU A 60 -1.07 5.83 5.62
C LEU A 60 0.20 6.56 6.09
N TYR A 61 1.38 6.01 5.79
CA TYR A 61 2.65 6.60 6.15
C TYR A 61 2.80 8.01 5.56
N GLY A 62 2.47 8.20 4.29
CA GLY A 62 2.49 9.51 3.65
C GLY A 62 1.56 10.52 4.34
N LEU A 63 0.35 10.09 4.73
CA LEU A 63 -0.57 10.94 5.50
C LEU A 63 -0.02 11.29 6.88
N MET A 64 0.62 10.33 7.58
CA MET A 64 1.25 10.58 8.87
C MET A 64 2.38 11.62 8.79
N VAL A 65 3.08 11.68 7.65
CA VAL A 65 4.15 12.65 7.41
C VAL A 65 3.60 14.03 7.03
N GLN A 66 2.55 14.09 6.21
CA GLN A 66 2.14 15.33 5.51
C GLN A 66 0.84 15.95 6.04
N ALA A 67 -0.02 15.19 6.73
CA ALA A 67 -1.38 15.59 7.06
C ALA A 67 -1.67 15.59 8.57
N PRO A 68 -2.64 16.40 9.04
CA PRO A 68 -3.12 16.35 10.42
C PRO A 68 -3.70 14.98 10.79
N ASN A 69 -3.60 14.60 12.07
CA ASN A 69 -4.06 13.30 12.58
C ASN A 69 -5.53 12.98 12.26
N VAL A 70 -6.40 13.98 12.14
CA VAL A 70 -7.80 13.76 11.77
C VAL A 70 -7.95 13.15 10.37
N VAL A 71 -7.11 13.55 9.41
CA VAL A 71 -7.11 12.94 8.06
C VAL A 71 -6.67 11.49 8.13
N VAL A 72 -5.66 11.18 8.95
CA VAL A 72 -5.17 9.81 9.19
C VAL A 72 -6.28 8.94 9.77
N VAL A 73 -6.98 9.43 10.79
CA VAL A 73 -8.08 8.69 11.43
C VAL A 73 -9.25 8.47 10.46
N GLU A 74 -9.64 9.48 9.70
CA GLU A 74 -10.73 9.34 8.71
C GLU A 74 -10.34 8.40 7.57
N TYR A 75 -9.08 8.40 7.13
CA TYR A 75 -8.59 7.44 6.15
C TYR A 75 -8.68 6.00 6.68
N LEU A 76 -8.27 5.77 7.93
CA LEU A 76 -8.39 4.47 8.56
C LEU A 76 -9.86 4.02 8.69
N ARG A 77 -10.77 4.94 9.06
CA ARG A 77 -12.23 4.66 9.09
C ARG A 77 -12.78 4.27 7.73
N ALA A 78 -12.29 4.89 6.66
CA ALA A 78 -12.72 4.59 5.30
C ALA A 78 -12.18 3.24 4.76
N THR A 79 -11.28 2.56 5.49
CA THR A 79 -10.62 1.33 5.01
C THR A 79 -11.60 0.20 4.71
N GLN A 80 -12.60 -0.02 5.57
CA GLN A 80 -13.60 -1.08 5.35
C GLN A 80 -14.40 -0.82 4.06
N ASP A 81 -14.86 0.41 3.84
CA ASP A 81 -15.60 0.79 2.63
C ASP A 81 -14.71 0.72 1.36
N MET A 82 -13.43 1.08 1.48
CA MET A 82 -12.45 0.94 0.39
C MET A 82 -12.25 -0.53 0.01
N LEU A 83 -12.07 -1.42 0.98
CA LEU A 83 -11.91 -2.85 0.73
C LEU A 83 -13.21 -3.50 0.23
N GLY A 84 -14.36 -3.09 0.75
CA GLY A 84 -15.67 -3.56 0.29
C GLY A 84 -15.90 -3.27 -1.20
N ARG A 85 -15.49 -2.10 -1.69
CA ARG A 85 -15.52 -1.76 -3.13
C ARG A 85 -14.62 -2.65 -3.99
N LEU A 86 -13.61 -3.28 -3.39
CA LEU A 86 -12.73 -4.26 -4.04
C LEU A 86 -13.22 -5.71 -3.89
N GLY A 87 -14.40 -5.92 -3.29
CA GLY A 87 -15.02 -7.23 -3.14
C GLY A 87 -14.67 -7.99 -1.86
N TYR A 88 -13.97 -7.36 -0.90
CA TYR A 88 -13.69 -7.98 0.39
C TYR A 88 -14.96 -8.02 1.22
N SER A 89 -15.25 -9.17 1.82
CA SER A 89 -16.21 -9.27 2.91
C SER A 89 -15.71 -8.54 4.17
N PRO A 90 -16.60 -8.20 5.12
CA PRO A 90 -16.18 -7.58 6.37
C PRO A 90 -15.12 -8.38 7.14
N ALA A 91 -15.24 -9.72 7.14
CA ALA A 91 -14.28 -10.61 7.80
C ALA A 91 -12.91 -10.61 7.10
N GLU A 92 -12.89 -10.57 5.76
CA GLU A 92 -11.63 -10.46 5.00
C GLU A 92 -10.97 -9.10 5.19
N ALA A 93 -11.76 -8.03 5.32
CA ALA A 93 -11.26 -6.68 5.60
C ALA A 93 -10.62 -6.59 7.01
N GLU A 94 -11.24 -7.22 8.02
CA GLU A 94 -10.66 -7.32 9.37
C GLU A 94 -9.35 -8.12 9.35
N ALA A 95 -9.33 -9.29 8.71
CA ALA A 95 -8.11 -10.10 8.56
C ALA A 95 -7.00 -9.38 7.79
N PHE A 96 -7.36 -8.55 6.80
CA PHE A 96 -6.41 -7.71 6.08
C PHE A 96 -5.74 -6.69 7.02
N VAL A 97 -6.52 -6.00 7.85
CA VAL A 97 -6.04 -4.98 8.79
C VAL A 97 -5.13 -5.60 9.84
N ASP A 98 -5.59 -6.67 10.49
CA ASP A 98 -4.87 -7.32 11.60
C ASP A 98 -3.65 -8.13 11.13
N GLY A 99 -3.64 -8.56 9.87
CA GLY A 99 -2.58 -9.36 9.28
C GLY A 99 -1.65 -8.56 8.38
N ALA A 100 -1.98 -8.51 7.09
CA ALA A 100 -1.09 -8.03 6.04
C ALA A 100 -0.75 -6.55 6.20
N PHE A 101 -1.76 -5.71 6.40
CA PHE A 101 -1.57 -4.27 6.54
C PHE A 101 -0.65 -3.94 7.72
N ARG A 102 -0.95 -4.47 8.91
CA ARG A 102 -0.14 -4.25 10.12
C ARG A 102 1.34 -4.59 9.90
N SER A 103 1.63 -5.66 9.16
CA SER A 103 2.99 -6.09 8.87
C SER A 103 3.83 -5.04 8.11
N TYR A 104 3.20 -4.17 7.32
CA TYR A 104 3.89 -3.09 6.61
C TYR A 104 3.89 -1.77 7.38
N VAL A 105 2.93 -1.54 8.27
CA VAL A 105 2.90 -0.33 9.12
C VAL A 105 4.10 -0.29 10.06
N ASP A 106 4.45 -1.42 10.69
CA ASP A 106 5.55 -1.50 11.66
C ASP A 106 6.90 -0.97 11.13
N PRO A 107 7.43 -1.44 9.98
CA PRO A 107 8.68 -0.90 9.44
C PRO A 107 8.54 0.57 9.01
N MET A 108 7.40 0.99 8.46
CA MET A 108 7.20 2.37 7.99
C MET A 108 7.18 3.37 9.16
N VAL A 109 6.47 3.08 10.24
CA VAL A 109 6.42 3.95 11.44
C VAL A 109 7.80 4.07 12.10
N ARG A 110 8.63 3.04 11.99
CA ARG A 110 10.01 3.04 12.47
C ARG A 110 10.99 3.70 11.50
N THR A 111 10.50 4.33 10.42
CA THR A 111 11.31 4.93 9.34
C THR A 111 12.27 3.94 8.67
N LYS A 112 11.88 2.66 8.66
CA LYS A 112 12.64 1.55 8.08
C LYS A 112 11.96 1.02 6.82
N THR A 113 11.59 1.93 5.92
CA THR A 113 10.82 1.61 4.70
C THR A 113 11.56 0.64 3.77
N GLN A 114 12.89 0.58 3.86
CA GLN A 114 13.73 -0.41 3.18
C GLN A 114 13.51 -1.85 3.64
N GLU A 115 12.86 -2.09 4.79
CA GLU A 115 12.51 -3.43 5.28
C GLU A 115 11.22 -3.98 4.63
N CYS A 116 10.39 -3.11 4.00
CA CYS A 116 9.12 -3.53 3.39
C CYS A 116 9.24 -4.63 2.32
N PRO A 117 10.26 -4.65 1.43
CA PRO A 117 10.43 -5.75 0.48
C PRO A 117 10.68 -7.10 1.16
N ALA A 118 11.41 -7.12 2.28
CA ALA A 118 11.63 -8.36 3.04
C ALA A 118 10.30 -8.89 3.60
N VAL A 119 9.48 -8.01 4.19
CA VAL A 119 8.10 -8.35 4.62
C VAL A 119 7.28 -8.89 3.46
N PHE A 120 7.36 -8.26 2.29
CA PHE A 120 6.61 -8.70 1.11
C PHE A 120 6.99 -10.11 0.66
N PHE A 121 8.28 -10.41 0.53
CA PHE A 121 8.72 -11.74 0.10
C PHE A 121 8.46 -12.82 1.14
N GLU A 122 8.63 -12.52 2.42
CA GLU A 122 8.33 -13.47 3.49
C GLU A 122 6.85 -13.82 3.50
N ARG A 123 5.97 -12.82 3.39
CA ARG A 123 4.52 -13.04 3.41
C ARG A 123 3.97 -13.64 2.12
N LEU A 124 4.51 -13.27 0.96
CA LEU A 124 4.05 -13.77 -0.34
C LEU A 124 4.63 -15.14 -0.68
N LEU A 125 5.90 -15.39 -0.38
CA LEU A 125 6.63 -16.59 -0.84
C LEU A 125 7.06 -17.51 0.30
N GLY A 126 6.99 -17.06 1.56
CA GLY A 126 7.57 -17.79 2.69
C GLY A 126 9.10 -17.87 2.62
N ARG A 127 9.74 -16.87 1.98
CA ARG A 127 11.18 -16.83 1.72
C ARG A 127 11.78 -15.55 2.22
N LYS A 128 13.02 -15.62 2.69
CA LYS A 128 13.78 -14.42 2.99
C LYS A 128 14.18 -13.71 1.70
N VAL A 129 14.38 -12.39 1.75
CA VAL A 129 14.72 -11.60 0.56
C VAL A 129 16.04 -12.07 -0.08
N GLU A 130 16.97 -12.60 0.71
CA GLU A 130 18.26 -13.15 0.25
C GLU A 130 18.10 -14.46 -0.53
N GLU A 131 16.97 -15.16 -0.37
CA GLU A 131 16.64 -16.41 -1.07
C GLU A 131 15.87 -16.15 -2.38
N VAL A 132 15.47 -14.91 -2.63
CA VAL A 132 14.76 -14.49 -3.84
C VAL A 132 15.79 -14.14 -4.93
N PRO A 133 15.57 -14.52 -6.20
CA PRO A 133 16.45 -14.12 -7.29
C PRO A 133 16.70 -12.60 -7.29
N GLN A 134 17.97 -12.19 -7.40
CA GLN A 134 18.36 -10.78 -7.26
C GLN A 134 17.58 -9.84 -8.19
N GLY A 135 17.31 -10.26 -9.43
CA GLY A 135 16.52 -9.47 -10.38
C GLY A 135 15.07 -9.25 -9.94
N THR A 136 14.43 -10.29 -9.40
CA THR A 136 13.09 -10.22 -8.80
C THR A 136 13.08 -9.30 -7.58
N ALA A 137 14.02 -9.51 -6.65
CA ALA A 137 14.14 -8.71 -5.44
C ALA A 137 14.35 -7.22 -5.76
N ALA A 138 15.29 -6.91 -6.66
CA ALA A 138 15.58 -5.54 -7.07
C ALA A 138 14.39 -4.86 -7.76
N MET A 139 13.70 -5.57 -8.67
CA MET A 139 12.56 -5.01 -9.40
C MET A 139 11.42 -4.65 -8.44
N VAL A 140 10.97 -5.60 -7.61
CA VAL A 140 9.86 -5.37 -6.68
C VAL A 140 10.23 -4.27 -5.68
N SER A 141 11.43 -4.31 -5.12
CA SER A 141 11.91 -3.29 -4.17
C SER A 141 11.93 -1.90 -4.80
N ALA A 142 12.37 -1.79 -6.06
CA ALA A 142 12.37 -0.52 -6.79
C ALA A 142 10.94 0.00 -7.00
N VAL A 143 9.99 -0.86 -7.36
CA VAL A 143 8.58 -0.45 -7.52
C VAL A 143 7.99 0.01 -6.19
N MET A 144 8.25 -0.71 -5.10
CA MET A 144 7.80 -0.32 -3.76
C MET A 144 8.38 1.05 -3.36
N ALA A 145 9.68 1.27 -3.56
CA ALA A 145 10.33 2.55 -3.28
C ALA A 145 9.78 3.70 -4.14
N MET A 146 9.51 3.44 -5.43
CA MET A 146 8.88 4.41 -6.32
C MET A 146 7.48 4.79 -5.86
N ILE A 147 6.65 3.82 -5.45
CA ILE A 147 5.29 4.09 -4.95
C ILE A 147 5.34 4.94 -3.67
N LEU A 148 6.20 4.56 -2.73
CA LEU A 148 6.34 5.31 -1.48
C LEU A 148 6.76 6.76 -1.75
N SER A 149 7.73 6.96 -2.64
CA SER A 149 8.20 8.30 -3.03
C SER A 149 7.10 9.08 -3.73
N ALA A 150 6.39 8.46 -4.68
CA ALA A 150 5.29 9.10 -5.40
C ALA A 150 4.13 9.51 -4.47
N VAL A 151 3.83 8.69 -3.46
CA VAL A 151 2.82 9.02 -2.44
C VAL A 151 3.26 10.23 -1.61
N LEU A 152 4.49 10.23 -1.10
CA LEU A 152 5.04 11.34 -0.31
C LEU A 152 5.06 12.64 -1.12
N ASP A 153 5.64 12.59 -2.32
CA ASP A 153 5.73 13.72 -3.24
C ASP A 153 4.35 14.26 -3.60
N LYS A 154 3.36 13.38 -3.76
CA LYS A 154 2.03 13.80 -4.13
C LYS A 154 1.31 14.48 -2.97
N LEU A 155 1.40 13.91 -1.77
CA LEU A 155 0.77 14.50 -0.58
C LEU A 155 1.43 15.81 -0.16
N GLU A 156 2.74 15.97 -0.38
CA GLU A 156 3.47 17.21 -0.10
C GLU A 156 2.91 18.41 -0.90
N GLN A 157 2.32 18.19 -2.07
CA GLN A 157 1.75 19.25 -2.91
C GLN A 157 0.49 19.91 -2.32
N TYR A 158 -0.07 19.33 -1.25
CA TYR A 158 -1.33 19.77 -0.66
C TYR A 158 -1.16 20.36 0.73
N GLU A 159 -2.06 21.29 1.05
CA GLU A 159 -2.28 21.79 2.40
C GLU A 159 -3.62 21.21 2.87
N PHE A 160 -3.61 20.54 4.02
CA PHE A 160 -4.77 19.82 4.54
C PHE A 160 -5.55 20.73 5.49
N GLY A 161 -6.67 21.25 4.99
CA GLY A 161 -7.63 22.02 5.76
C GLY A 161 -8.59 21.13 6.55
N LEU A 162 -9.06 21.65 7.68
CA LEU A 162 -10.04 20.99 8.55
C LEU A 162 -11.50 21.33 8.21
N GLU A 163 -11.70 22.28 7.29
CA GLU A 163 -13.00 22.80 6.83
C GLU A 163 -13.39 22.22 5.48
#